data_AF-A0A935JGZ9-F1
#
_entry.id   AF-A0A935JGZ9-F1
#
_cell.length_a   1.000
_cell.length_b   1.000
_cell.length_c   1.000
_cell.angle_alpha   90.00
_cell.angle_beta   90.00
_cell.angle_gamma   90.00
#
_symmetry.space_group_name_H-M   'P 1'
#
loop_
_entity.id
_entity.type
_entity.pdbx_description
1 polymer ?
#
loop_
_entity_poly.entity_id
_entity_poly.type
_entity_poly.pdbx_seq_one_letter_code
_entity_poly.pdbx_strand_id
1 'polypeptide(L)'
;MEKCWKTLDYQSLIIEEWDSGFTVFQPDSGSTHYLNKMSVLILKYLENDSLAPLSTVRICNYLVTEFQLQPDTAFSKQVNKTLYRFDELGLVKQIP
;
A
#
# COMPACT_ATOMS: atom_id res chain seq x y z
N MET A 1 -18.87 7.00 -4.80
CA MET A 1 -18.29 5.67 -5.07
C MET A 1 -17.16 5.44 -4.08
N GLU A 2 -17.14 4.26 -3.46
CA GLU A 2 -16.05 3.83 -2.59
C GLU A 2 -14.83 3.54 -3.49
N LYS A 3 -13.67 4.10 -3.16
CA LYS A 3 -12.47 3.97 -3.99
C LYS A 3 -11.79 2.64 -3.67
N CYS A 4 -11.49 1.88 -4.71
CA CYS A 4 -10.78 0.63 -4.59
C CYS A 4 -9.37 0.72 -5.19
N TRP A 5 -8.49 -0.14 -4.73
CA TRP A 5 -7.06 -0.08 -5.02
C TRP A 5 -6.55 -1.46 -5.38
N LYS A 6 -5.57 -1.53 -6.29
CA LYS A 6 -4.91 -2.78 -6.69
C LYS A 6 -3.43 -2.52 -6.98
N THR A 7 -2.57 -3.50 -6.73
CA THR A 7 -1.18 -3.48 -7.24
C THR A 7 -1.18 -3.54 -8.78
N LEU A 8 -0.20 -2.89 -9.41
CA LEU A 8 -0.06 -2.93 -10.87
C LEU A 8 0.75 -4.13 -11.33
N ASP A 9 1.96 -4.28 -10.78
CA ASP A 9 2.85 -5.40 -11.04
C ASP A 9 3.74 -5.63 -9.81
N TYR A 10 3.13 -6.12 -8.73
CA TYR A 10 3.87 -6.33 -7.48
C TYR A 10 5.01 -7.33 -7.65
N GLN A 11 4.84 -8.31 -8.54
CA GLN A 11 5.81 -9.41 -8.73
C GLN A 11 7.13 -8.93 -9.36
N SER A 12 7.13 -7.79 -10.06
CA SER A 12 8.37 -7.18 -10.56
C SER A 12 9.07 -6.29 -9.54
N LEU A 13 8.41 -5.93 -8.44
CA LEU A 13 9.04 -5.10 -7.41
C LEU A 13 10.14 -5.89 -6.68
N ILE A 14 11.30 -5.26 -6.53
CA ILE A 14 12.38 -5.80 -5.69
C ILE A 14 12.26 -5.12 -4.33
N ILE A 15 11.91 -5.90 -3.31
CA ILE A 15 11.65 -5.41 -1.95
C ILE A 15 12.71 -5.99 -1.02
N GLU A 16 13.55 -5.10 -0.47
CA GLU A 16 14.58 -5.46 0.51
C GLU A 16 14.21 -4.88 1.88
N GLU A 17 14.39 -5.69 2.93
CA GLU A 17 14.16 -5.32 4.32
C GLU A 17 15.47 -4.83 4.97
N TRP A 18 15.36 -3.76 5.74
CA TRP A 18 16.45 -3.13 6.50
C TRP A 18 16.00 -2.94 7.95
N ASP A 19 16.96 -2.69 8.85
CA ASP A 19 16.70 -2.50 10.28
C ASP A 19 15.60 -1.45 10.58
N SER A 20 15.48 -0.42 9.74
CA SER A 20 14.53 0.69 9.93
C SER A 20 13.34 0.71 8.98
N GLY A 21 13.26 -0.18 8.00
CA GLY A 21 12.22 -0.13 6.97
C GLY A 21 12.51 -0.98 5.73
N PHE A 22 11.97 -0.57 4.59
CA PHE A 22 12.04 -1.33 3.35
C PHE A 22 12.47 -0.43 2.20
N THR A 23 13.30 -0.93 1.30
CA THR A 23 13.51 -0.31 -0.01
C THR A 23 12.74 -1.10 -1.05
N VAL A 24 11.94 -0.40 -1.84
CA VAL A 24 11.16 -0.96 -2.96
C VAL A 24 11.70 -0.36 -4.24
N PHE A 25 12.37 -1.18 -5.05
CA PHE A 25 12.78 -0.81 -6.39
C PHE A 25 11.69 -1.24 -7.39
N GLN A 26 11.25 -0.30 -8.22
CA GLN A 26 10.29 -0.52 -9.29
C GLN A 26 11.04 -0.50 -10.64
N PRO A 27 11.21 -1.66 -11.31
CA PRO A 27 11.98 -1.73 -12.55
C PRO A 27 11.46 -0.82 -13.67
N ASP A 28 10.13 -0.74 -13.82
CA ASP A 28 9.49 0.03 -14.90
C ASP A 28 9.82 1.52 -14.86
N SER A 29 9.95 2.09 -13.66
CA SER A 29 10.30 3.50 -13.45
C SER A 29 11.78 3.72 -13.16
N GLY A 30 12.56 2.65 -12.95
CA GLY A 30 13.94 2.71 -12.47
C GLY A 30 14.09 3.38 -11.10
N SER A 31 13.00 3.53 -10.35
CA SER A 31 12.98 4.29 -9.09
C SER A 31 13.07 3.39 -7.87
N THR A 32 13.74 3.89 -6.82
CA THR A 32 13.77 3.25 -5.50
C THR A 32 13.01 4.10 -4.49
N HIS A 33 12.13 3.47 -3.72
CA HIS A 33 11.33 4.12 -2.68
C HIS A 33 11.67 3.54 -1.32
N TYR A 34 11.81 4.41 -0.32
CA TYR A 34 11.92 3.98 1.07
C TYR A 34 10.53 3.97 1.71
N LEU A 35 10.11 2.81 2.20
CA LEU A 35 8.82 2.59 2.84
C LEU A 35 9.01 2.13 4.29
N ASN A 36 8.13 2.58 5.17
CA ASN A 36 8.04 2.00 6.51
C ASN A 36 7.27 0.66 6.48
N LYS A 37 7.25 -0.04 7.61
CA LYS A 37 6.57 -1.34 7.74
C LYS A 37 5.09 -1.30 7.36
N MET A 38 4.37 -0.26 7.76
CA MET A 38 2.94 -0.12 7.47
C MET A 38 2.69 0.05 5.97
N SER A 39 3.50 0.88 5.32
CA SER A 39 3.45 1.12 3.88
C SER A 39 3.71 -0.15 3.06
N VAL A 40 4.71 -0.97 3.42
CA VAL A 40 4.95 -2.26 2.75
C VAL A 40 3.82 -3.26 2.99
N LEU A 41 3.22 -3.28 4.18
CA LEU A 41 2.08 -4.17 4.46
C LEU A 41 0.84 -3.80 3.64
N ILE A 42 0.63 -2.52 3.33
CA ILE A 42 -0.42 -2.12 2.38
C ILE A 42 -0.18 -2.77 1.01
N LEU A 43 1.05 -2.71 0.47
CA LEU A 43 1.39 -3.31 -0.82
C LEU A 43 1.20 -4.83 -0.80
N LYS A 44 1.71 -5.50 0.24
CA LYS A 44 1.56 -6.95 0.43
C LYS A 44 0.09 -7.38 0.54
N TYR A 45 -0.72 -6.61 1.27
CA TYR A 45 -2.14 -6.91 1.45
C TYR A 45 -2.94 -6.74 0.16
N LEU A 46 -2.63 -5.71 -0.63
CA LEU A 46 -3.22 -5.50 -1.95
C LEU A 46 -2.84 -6.60 -2.93
N GLU A 47 -1.62 -7.12 -2.87
CA GLU A 47 -1.20 -8.25 -3.70
C GLU A 47 -1.85 -9.57 -3.29
N ASN A 48 -2.00 -9.82 -1.99
CA ASN A 48 -2.62 -11.07 -1.52
C ASN A 48 -4.10 -11.21 -1.95
N ASP A 49 -4.80 -10.11 -2.20
CA ASP A 49 -6.16 -10.08 -2.77
C ASP A 49 -6.12 -9.69 -4.28
N SER A 50 -5.08 -10.11 -5.01
CA SER A 50 -4.78 -9.74 -6.42
C SER A 50 -5.93 -9.92 -7.41
N LEU A 51 -6.95 -10.72 -7.08
CA LEU A 51 -8.14 -10.94 -7.92
C LEU A 51 -9.16 -9.79 -7.83
N ALA A 52 -9.22 -9.05 -6.72
CA ALA A 52 -10.24 -8.01 -6.51
C ALA A 52 -9.63 -6.71 -5.95
N PRO A 53 -9.96 -5.54 -6.52
CA PRO A 53 -9.58 -4.26 -5.92
C PRO A 53 -10.08 -4.13 -4.47
N LEU A 54 -9.22 -3.68 -3.56
CA LEU A 54 -9.56 -3.50 -2.15
C LEU A 54 -9.99 -2.08 -1.86
N SER A 55 -11.06 -1.92 -1.09
CA SER A 55 -11.48 -0.60 -0.64
C SER A 55 -10.56 -0.06 0.46
N THR A 56 -10.45 1.28 0.56
CA THR A 56 -9.70 1.90 1.67
C THR A 56 -10.19 1.43 3.03
N VAL A 57 -11.50 1.17 3.20
CA VAL A 57 -12.06 0.69 4.47
C VAL A 57 -11.50 -0.68 4.83
N ARG A 58 -11.44 -1.62 3.88
CA ARG A 58 -10.82 -2.94 4.12
C ARG A 58 -9.34 -2.83 4.46
N ILE A 59 -8.60 -1.95 3.80
CA ILE A 59 -7.17 -1.70 4.07
C ILE A 59 -6.98 -1.12 5.48
N CYS A 60 -7.77 -0.13 5.87
CA CYS A 60 -7.73 0.46 7.21
C CYS A 60 -8.02 -0.58 8.29
N ASN A 61 -9.06 -1.41 8.12
CA ASN A 61 -9.42 -2.45 9.08
C ASN A 61 -8.31 -3.48 9.25
N TYR A 62 -7.67 -3.87 8.14
CA TYR A 62 -6.50 -4.75 8.16
C TYR A 62 -5.36 -4.13 8.99
N LEU A 63 -4.96 -2.89 8.69
CA LEU A 63 -3.86 -2.23 9.42
C LEU A 63 -4.17 -2.01 10.90
N VAL A 64 -5.42 -1.65 11.24
CA VAL A 64 -5.86 -1.50 12.63
C VAL A 64 -5.68 -2.81 13.40
N THR A 65 -6.03 -3.93 12.76
CA THR A 65 -5.90 -5.27 13.35
C THR A 65 -4.42 -5.66 13.50
N GLU A 66 -3.63 -5.52 12.43
CA GLU A 66 -2.20 -5.90 12.42
C GLU A 66 -1.35 -5.11 13.41
N PHE A 67 -1.64 -3.81 13.58
CA PHE A 67 -0.87 -2.91 14.45
C PHE A 67 -1.54 -2.62 15.79
N GLN A 68 -2.69 -3.26 16.09
CA GLN A 68 -3.48 -3.04 17.31
C GLN A 68 -3.78 -1.55 17.58
N LEU A 69 -4.09 -0.81 16.51
CA LEU A 69 -4.33 0.64 16.58
C LEU A 69 -5.75 0.95 17.05
N GLN A 70 -5.95 2.15 17.59
CA GLN A 70 -7.29 2.70 17.75
C GLN A 70 -7.70 3.40 16.45
N PRO A 71 -8.77 2.96 15.76
CA PRO A 71 -9.21 3.60 14.53
C PRO A 71 -9.75 4.99 14.84
N ASP A 72 -9.20 6.01 14.15
CA ASP A 72 -9.77 7.35 14.15
C ASP A 72 -9.88 7.92 12.72
N THR A 73 -10.54 9.06 12.60
CA THR A 73 -10.73 9.72 11.30
C THR A 73 -9.44 10.26 10.69
N ALA A 74 -8.39 10.50 11.49
CA ALA A 74 -7.09 10.96 11.00
C ALA A 74 -6.31 9.81 10.38
N PHE A 75 -6.39 8.60 10.95
CA PHE A 75 -5.76 7.39 10.44
C PHE A 75 -6.24 7.07 9.02
N SER A 76 -7.57 7.02 8.80
CA SER A 76 -8.13 6.77 7.47
C SER A 76 -7.72 7.83 6.43
N LYS A 77 -7.58 9.10 6.84
CA LYS A 77 -7.06 10.16 5.96
C LYS A 77 -5.59 9.91 5.60
N GLN A 78 -4.78 9.45 6.55
CA GLN A 78 -3.36 9.16 6.32
C GLN A 78 -3.17 7.94 5.40
N VAL A 79 -3.98 6.89 5.58
CA VAL A 79 -3.98 5.72 4.68
C VAL A 79 -4.37 6.14 3.26
N ASN A 80 -5.42 6.96 3.10
CA ASN A 80 -5.78 7.50 1.78
C ASN A 80 -4.65 8.30 1.14
N LYS A 81 -3.98 9.19 1.88
CA LYS A 81 -2.82 9.95 1.37
C LYS A 81 -1.70 9.02 0.89
N THR A 82 -1.45 7.94 1.63
CA THR A 82 -0.44 6.93 1.27
C THR A 82 -0.81 6.21 -0.02
N LEU A 83 -2.06 5.78 -0.16
CA LEU A 83 -2.57 5.11 -1.37
C LEU A 83 -2.51 6.02 -2.61
N TYR A 84 -2.87 7.30 -2.45
CA TYR A 84 -2.69 8.29 -3.52
C TYR A 84 -1.23 8.46 -3.91
N ARG A 85 -0.33 8.56 -2.92
CA ARG A 85 1.09 8.65 -3.21
C ARG A 85 1.60 7.40 -3.92
N PHE A 86 1.11 6.21 -3.58
CA PHE A 86 1.46 4.99 -4.30
C PHE A 86 0.94 4.98 -5.74
N ASP A 87 -0.24 5.53 -6.01
CA ASP A 87 -0.76 5.67 -7.39
C ASP A 87 0.08 6.66 -8.21
N GLU A 88 0.51 7.78 -7.62
CA GLU A 88 1.45 8.72 -8.25
C GLU A 88 2.82 8.08 -8.55
N LEU A 89 3.27 7.18 -7.68
CA LEU A 89 4.54 6.45 -7.85
C LEU A 89 4.39 5.21 -8.76
N GLY A 90 3.19 4.87 -9.21
CA GLY A 90 2.94 3.70 -10.04
C GLY A 90 3.08 2.35 -9.30
N LEU A 91 3.00 2.34 -7.97
CA LEU A 91 3.06 1.11 -7.16
C LEU A 91 1.68 0.44 -7.03
N VAL A 92 0.62 1.24 -7.02
CA VAL A 92 -0.79 0.78 -7.00
C VAL A 92 -1.59 1.59 -8.01
N LYS A 93 -2.85 1.21 -8.25
CA LYS A 93 -3.78 1.95 -9.08
C LYS A 93 -5.11 2.14 -8.36
N GLN A 94 -5.67 3.35 -8.42
CA GLN A 94 -7.06 3.57 -8.06
C GLN A 94 -7.98 2.99 -9.16
N ILE A 95 -8.88 2.09 -8.77
CA ILE A 95 -9.91 1.51 -9.64
C ILE A 95 -11.24 2.25 -9.39
N PRO A 96 -11.91 2.77 -10.45
CA PRO A 96 -13.21 3.45 -10.35
C PRO A 96 -14.35 2.57 -9.85
#